data_AF-A0A2D9Y1C3-F1
#
_entry.id   AF-A0A2D9Y1C3-F1
#
_cell.length_a   1.000
_cell.length_b   1.000
_cell.length_c   1.000
_cell.angle_alpha   90.00
_cell.angle_beta   90.00
_cell.angle_gamma   90.00
#
_symmetry.space_group_name_H-M   'P 1'
#
loop_
_entity.id
_entity.type
_entity.pdbx_description
1 polymer ?
#
loop_
_entity_poly.entity_id
_entity_poly.type
_entity_poly.pdbx_seq_one_letter_code
_entity_poly.pdbx_strand_id
1 'polypeptide(L)'
;MLLCSCAQQVDPTADNINKIFNSKDFTFEFHPIDGTTKSLSFRVDYLVYQSDQPTVRREVSYEEVVLINDYIQRLVNLHSDSFTTENHSYYIIKNTAYKTTIIPDQEDYYFWALLKTLKLE
;
A
#
# COMPACT_ATOMS: atom_id res chain seq x y z
N MET A 1 4.42 27.42 -1.88
CA MET A 1 5.41 26.44 -2.37
C MET A 1 4.63 25.17 -2.67
N LEU A 2 4.26 24.94 -3.94
CA LEU A 2 3.60 23.69 -4.35
C LEU A 2 4.67 22.59 -4.32
N LEU A 3 4.69 21.80 -3.24
CA LEU A 3 5.34 20.50 -3.25
C LEU A 3 4.47 19.58 -4.11
N CYS A 4 4.55 19.73 -5.43
CA CYS A 4 4.09 18.70 -6.34
C CYS A 4 4.87 17.44 -5.97
N SER A 5 4.18 16.44 -5.42
CA SER A 5 4.73 15.09 -5.33
C SER A 5 5.05 14.64 -6.76
N CYS A 6 6.32 14.80 -7.16
CA CYS A 6 6.84 14.41 -8.47
C CYS A 6 7.25 12.93 -8.48
N ALA A 7 6.57 12.07 -7.73
CA ALA A 7 6.83 10.65 -7.78
C ALA A 7 6.52 10.14 -9.20
N GLN A 8 7.51 9.53 -9.86
CA GLN A 8 7.35 8.97 -11.19
C GLN A 8 6.35 7.82 -11.12
N GLN A 9 5.29 7.89 -11.95
CA GLN A 9 4.36 6.77 -12.11
C GLN A 9 5.09 5.62 -12.81
N VAL A 10 5.01 4.42 -12.25
CA VAL A 10 5.60 3.20 -12.78
C VAL A 10 4.58 2.06 -12.73
N ASP A 11 4.71 1.13 -13.69
CA ASP A 11 3.83 -0.04 -13.76
C ASP A 11 4.00 -0.92 -12.52
N PRO A 12 2.91 -1.58 -12.04
CA PRO A 12 2.93 -2.45 -10.88
C PRO A 12 3.59 -3.78 -11.22
N THR A 13 4.90 -3.75 -11.39
CA THR A 13 5.75 -4.95 -11.56
C THR A 13 6.53 -5.19 -10.28
N ALA A 14 6.90 -6.45 -10.04
CA ALA A 14 7.74 -6.81 -8.90
C ALA A 14 9.04 -5.98 -8.84
N ASP A 15 9.69 -5.74 -9.98
CA ASP A 15 10.90 -4.95 -10.07
C ASP A 15 10.69 -3.48 -9.64
N ASN A 16 9.61 -2.85 -10.09
CA ASN A 16 9.31 -1.46 -9.73
C ASN A 16 8.92 -1.33 -8.26
N ILE A 17 8.24 -2.33 -7.69
CA ILE A 17 7.86 -2.33 -6.29
C ILE A 17 9.06 -2.57 -5.38
N ASN A 18 9.99 -3.44 -5.78
CA ASN A 18 11.26 -3.61 -5.09
C ASN A 18 12.07 -2.29 -5.07
N LYS A 19 12.03 -1.48 -6.13
CA LYS A 19 12.64 -0.13 -6.12
C LYS A 19 11.98 0.79 -5.08
N ILE A 20 10.66 0.69 -4.89
CA ILE A 20 9.95 1.45 -3.85
C ILE A 20 10.39 0.97 -2.45
N PHE A 21 10.42 -0.34 -2.22
CA PHE A 21 10.78 -0.91 -0.91
C PHE A 21 12.22 -0.66 -0.49
N ASN A 22 13.15 -0.55 -1.46
CA ASN A 22 14.55 -0.26 -1.20
C ASN A 22 14.78 1.07 -0.46
N SER A 23 13.83 2.03 -0.51
CA SER A 23 13.96 3.27 0.28
C SER A 23 13.78 3.03 1.79
N LYS A 24 13.18 1.91 2.20
CA LYS A 24 12.72 1.65 3.59
C LYS A 24 11.79 2.74 4.15
N ASP A 25 11.30 3.59 3.26
CA ASP A 25 10.39 4.69 3.52
C ASP A 25 9.39 4.73 2.37
N PHE A 26 8.25 4.10 2.58
CA PHE A 26 7.18 4.05 1.60
C PHE A 26 5.82 4.06 2.29
N THR A 27 4.78 4.36 1.52
CA THR A 27 3.40 4.36 1.97
C THR A 27 2.60 3.46 1.05
N PHE A 28 1.79 2.61 1.67
CA PHE A 28 0.83 1.73 1.03
C PHE A 28 -0.58 2.21 1.37
N GLU A 29 -1.33 2.65 0.38
CA GLU A 29 -2.67 3.18 0.53
C GLU A 29 -3.67 2.22 -0.09
N PHE A 30 -4.78 2.02 0.61
CA PHE A 30 -5.95 1.32 0.10
C PHE A 30 -7.08 2.33 -0.11
N HIS A 31 -7.60 2.34 -1.33
CA HIS A 31 -8.68 3.20 -1.79
C HIS A 31 -9.88 2.30 -2.12
N PRO A 32 -10.74 2.00 -1.14
CA PRO A 32 -11.98 1.28 -1.40
C PRO A 32 -12.91 2.11 -2.28
N ILE A 33 -13.70 1.45 -3.14
CA ILE A 33 -14.64 2.11 -4.05
C ILE A 33 -15.66 3.00 -3.32
N ASP A 34 -16.16 2.54 -2.17
CA ASP A 34 -17.24 3.21 -1.41
C ASP A 34 -16.80 3.63 0.01
N GLY A 35 -15.50 3.80 0.25
CA GLY A 35 -14.99 3.97 1.61
C GLY A 35 -13.95 5.07 1.78
N THR A 36 -13.48 5.20 3.01
CA THR A 36 -12.37 6.10 3.35
C THR A 36 -11.04 5.43 3.04
N THR A 37 -10.15 6.17 2.38
CA THR A 37 -8.76 5.76 2.18
C THR A 37 -8.09 5.43 3.51
N LYS A 38 -7.41 4.29 3.55
CA LYS A 38 -6.59 3.85 4.68
C LYS A 38 -5.15 3.76 4.21
N SER A 39 -4.18 4.07 5.08
CA SER A 39 -2.76 4.01 4.70
C SER A 39 -1.90 3.35 5.76
N LEU A 40 -0.92 2.58 5.29
CA LEU A 40 0.17 2.01 6.06
C LEU A 40 1.46 2.66 5.58
N SER A 41 2.07 3.46 6.44
CA SER A 41 3.35 4.12 6.17
C SER A 41 4.44 3.38 6.93
N PHE A 42 5.43 2.91 6.17
CA PHE A 42 6.63 2.27 6.67
C PHE A 42 7.71 3.31 6.75
N ARG A 43 8.21 3.55 7.96
CA ARG A 43 9.40 4.36 8.22
C ARG A 43 10.39 3.44 8.92
N VAL A 44 11.66 3.81 8.94
CA VAL A 44 12.72 3.02 9.60
C VAL A 44 12.23 2.52 10.97
N ASP A 45 12.04 1.21 11.07
CA ASP A 45 11.56 0.44 12.23
C ASP A 45 10.14 0.73 12.76
N TYR A 46 9.37 1.61 12.11
CA TYR A 46 8.00 1.94 12.52
C TYR A 46 6.96 1.73 11.41
N LEU A 47 5.80 1.22 11.82
CA LEU A 47 4.57 1.21 11.05
C LEU A 47 3.64 2.29 11.58
N VAL A 48 3.11 3.11 10.67
CA VAL A 48 2.10 4.12 10.95
C VAL A 48 0.85 3.78 10.16
N TYR A 49 -0.22 3.45 10.87
CA TYR A 49 -1.53 3.20 10.28
C TYR A 49 -2.42 4.44 10.44
N GLN A 50 -2.91 4.95 9.32
CA GLN A 50 -3.85 6.06 9.26
C GLN A 50 -5.18 5.58 8.70
N SER A 51 -6.25 5.88 9.43
CA SER A 51 -7.63 5.62 9.06
C SER A 51 -8.52 6.79 9.50
N ASP A 52 -9.83 6.57 9.51
CA ASP A 52 -10.84 7.44 10.13
C ASP A 52 -10.74 7.46 11.67
N GLN A 53 -10.04 6.50 12.26
CA GLN A 53 -9.74 6.40 13.69
C GLN A 53 -8.42 7.11 14.04
N PRO A 54 -8.08 7.28 15.34
CA PRO A 54 -6.79 7.84 15.74
C PRO A 54 -5.62 7.07 15.10
N THR A 55 -4.63 7.81 14.61
CA THR A 55 -3.43 7.23 13.98
C THR A 55 -2.71 6.28 14.95
N VAL A 56 -2.50 5.05 14.53
CA VAL A 56 -1.72 4.05 15.29
C VAL A 56 -0.27 4.10 14.81
N ARG A 57 0.65 4.24 15.75
CA ARG A 57 2.10 4.18 15.48
C ARG A 57 2.75 3.18 16.41
N ARG A 58 3.47 2.21 15.84
CA ARG A 58 4.21 1.22 16.61
C ARG A 58 5.42 0.71 15.86
N GLU A 59 6.32 0.05 16.57
CA GLU A 59 7.41 -0.70 15.96
C GLU A 59 6.85 -1.86 15.13
N VAL A 60 7.52 -2.15 14.02
CA VAL A 60 7.19 -3.27 13.14
C VAL A 60 8.25 -4.35 13.29
N SER A 61 7.81 -5.57 13.55
CA SER A 61 8.72 -6.71 13.63
C SER A 61 9.15 -7.17 12.24
N TYR A 62 10.28 -7.88 12.17
CA TYR A 62 10.76 -8.45 10.91
C TYR A 62 9.72 -9.38 10.25
N GLU A 63 9.04 -10.22 11.04
CA GLU A 63 8.02 -11.14 10.55
C GLU A 63 6.84 -10.38 9.91
N GLU A 64 6.41 -9.27 10.51
CA GLU A 64 5.37 -8.42 9.95
C GLU A 64 5.81 -7.74 8.64
N VAL A 65 7.07 -7.32 8.55
CA VAL A 65 7.64 -6.78 7.30
C VAL A 65 7.60 -7.83 6.18
N VAL A 66 8.00 -9.07 6.47
CA VAL A 66 7.94 -10.18 5.50
C VAL A 66 6.50 -10.43 5.08
N LEU A 67 5.56 -10.50 6.02
CA LEU A 67 4.14 -10.71 5.75
C LEU A 67 3.55 -9.63 4.84
N ILE A 68 3.89 -8.37 5.09
CA ILE A 68 3.43 -7.24 4.29
C ILE A 68 4.03 -7.28 2.89
N ASN A 69 5.31 -7.62 2.76
CA ASN A 69 5.94 -7.80 1.46
C ASN A 69 5.23 -8.89 0.65
N ASP A 70 4.99 -10.06 1.23
CA ASP A 70 4.31 -11.18 0.57
C ASP A 70 2.88 -10.80 0.17
N TYR A 71 2.18 -10.08 1.04
CA TYR A 71 0.86 -9.53 0.76
C TYR A 71 0.88 -8.61 -0.47
N ILE A 72 1.79 -7.65 -0.51
CA ILE A 72 1.89 -6.71 -1.62
C ILE A 72 2.25 -7.44 -2.92
N GLN A 73 3.23 -8.34 -2.90
CA GLN A 73 3.59 -9.12 -4.09
C GLN A 73 2.43 -9.95 -4.63
N ARG A 74 1.59 -10.50 -3.74
CA ARG A 74 0.37 -11.21 -4.16
C ARG A 74 -0.64 -10.28 -4.83
N LEU A 75 -0.86 -9.08 -4.31
CA LEU A 75 -1.75 -8.09 -4.94
C LEU A 75 -1.28 -7.71 -6.34
N VAL A 76 0.03 -7.56 -6.51
CA VAL A 76 0.66 -7.23 -7.78
C VAL A 76 0.41 -8.32 -8.82
N ASN A 77 0.53 -9.58 -8.42
CA ASN A 77 0.24 -10.71 -9.29
C ASN A 77 -1.25 -10.84 -9.64
N LEU A 78 -2.13 -10.22 -8.85
CA LEU A 78 -3.57 -10.16 -9.08
C LEU A 78 -3.98 -8.88 -9.82
N HIS A 79 -3.04 -8.04 -10.25
CA HIS A 79 -3.35 -6.80 -10.95
C HIS A 79 -4.09 -7.08 -12.25
N SER A 80 -5.18 -6.34 -12.44
CA SER A 80 -6.01 -6.34 -13.65
C SER A 80 -5.72 -5.11 -14.50
N ASP A 81 -5.36 -5.34 -15.76
CA ASP A 81 -5.28 -4.28 -16.78
C ASP A 81 -6.67 -3.89 -17.31
N SER A 82 -7.72 -4.66 -16.98
CA SER A 82 -9.08 -4.46 -17.49
C SER A 82 -9.94 -3.57 -16.60
N PHE A 83 -9.49 -3.28 -15.37
CA PHE A 83 -10.21 -2.48 -14.39
C PHE A 83 -9.64 -1.08 -14.28
N THR A 84 -10.46 -0.13 -13.83
CA THR A 84 -10.08 1.26 -13.63
C THR A 84 -10.27 1.65 -12.17
N THR A 85 -9.61 2.73 -11.74
CA THR A 85 -9.77 3.27 -10.39
C THR A 85 -11.14 3.91 -10.16
N GLU A 86 -11.97 4.02 -11.19
CA GLU A 86 -13.33 4.59 -11.11
C GLU A 86 -14.37 3.55 -10.74
N ASN A 87 -14.11 2.27 -11.06
CA ASN A 87 -15.09 1.19 -10.91
C ASN A 87 -14.62 0.06 -10.01
N HIS A 88 -13.39 0.10 -9.49
CA HIS A 88 -12.86 -0.90 -8.57
C HIS A 88 -12.03 -0.23 -7.48
N SER A 89 -12.02 -0.87 -6.31
CA SER A 89 -11.06 -0.55 -5.27
C SER A 89 -9.63 -0.78 -5.75
N TYR A 90 -8.72 0.06 -5.29
CA TYR A 90 -7.34 0.01 -5.74
C TYR A 90 -6.37 0.34 -4.61
N TYR A 91 -5.11 0.07 -4.88
CA TYR A 91 -4.02 0.33 -3.97
C TYR A 91 -3.01 1.26 -4.62
N ILE A 92 -2.37 2.09 -3.81
CA ILE A 92 -1.24 2.90 -4.23
C ILE A 92 -0.05 2.53 -3.35
N ILE A 93 1.07 2.14 -3.96
CA ILE A 93 2.35 2.06 -3.27
C ILE A 93 3.20 3.22 -3.77
N LYS A 94 3.76 4.01 -2.85
CA LYS A 94 4.58 5.16 -3.22
C LYS A 94 5.70 5.43 -2.24
N ASN A 95 6.80 5.98 -2.73
CA ASN A 95 7.80 6.69 -1.94
C ASN A 95 8.03 8.08 -2.56
N THR A 96 9.13 8.73 -2.20
CA THR A 96 9.50 10.05 -2.73
C THR A 96 9.81 10.07 -4.22
N ALA A 97 10.23 8.94 -4.79
CA ALA A 97 10.71 8.84 -6.18
C ALA A 97 9.71 8.16 -7.12
N TYR A 98 8.96 7.17 -6.63
CA TYR A 98 8.13 6.30 -7.45
C TYR A 98 6.74 6.13 -6.84
N LYS A 99 5.76 5.97 -7.72
CA LYS A 99 4.37 5.65 -7.39
C LYS A 99 3.87 4.57 -8.34
N THR A 100 3.18 3.58 -7.81
CA THR A 100 2.47 2.58 -8.59
C THR A 100 1.04 2.41 -8.08
N THR A 101 0.14 2.09 -8.99
CA THR A 101 -1.27 1.82 -8.70
C THR A 101 -1.55 0.36 -9.03
N ILE A 102 -2.17 -0.36 -8.11
CA ILE A 102 -2.53 -1.77 -8.27
C ILE A 102 -4.05 -1.87 -8.13
N ILE A 103 -4.70 -2.35 -9.17
CA ILE A 103 -6.14 -2.66 -9.18
C ILE A 103 -6.24 -4.18 -9.22
N PRO A 104 -6.51 -4.88 -8.11
CA PRO A 104 -6.57 -6.33 -8.11
C PRO A 104 -7.92 -6.85 -8.59
N ASP A 105 -7.94 -8.05 -9.18
CA ASP A 105 -9.17 -8.76 -9.56
C ASP A 105 -10.06 -9.17 -8.37
N GLN A 106 -9.59 -8.98 -7.13
CA GLN A 106 -10.34 -9.27 -5.91
C GLN A 106 -10.32 -8.09 -4.95
N GLU A 107 -11.52 -7.63 -4.63
CA GLU A 107 -11.83 -6.34 -4.03
C GLU A 107 -11.80 -6.45 -2.50
N ASP A 108 -10.98 -5.69 -1.79
CA ASP A 108 -11.23 -5.30 -0.38
C ASP A 108 -10.97 -6.33 0.74
N TYR A 109 -11.43 -7.59 0.68
CA TYR A 109 -11.32 -8.53 1.81
C TYR A 109 -9.87 -8.72 2.29
N TYR A 110 -8.93 -8.73 1.34
CA TYR A 110 -7.51 -8.91 1.61
C TYR A 110 -6.93 -7.81 2.48
N PHE A 111 -7.35 -6.56 2.30
CA PHE A 111 -6.82 -5.45 3.09
C PHE A 111 -7.29 -5.54 4.54
N TRP A 112 -8.56 -5.87 4.77
CA TRP A 112 -9.08 -6.08 6.11
C TRP A 112 -8.40 -7.26 6.82
N ALA A 113 -8.11 -8.35 6.09
CA ALA A 113 -7.36 -9.47 6.63
C ALA A 113 -5.93 -9.06 7.04
N LEU A 114 -5.26 -8.22 6.24
CA LEU A 114 -3.95 -7.67 6.59
C LEU A 114 -4.01 -6.84 7.88
N LEU A 115 -4.96 -5.91 8.00
CA LEU A 115 -5.09 -5.07 9.19
C LEU A 115 -5.31 -5.88 10.47
N LYS A 116 -6.19 -6.90 10.41
CA LYS A 116 -6.41 -7.82 11.53
C LYS A 116 -5.16 -8.61 11.88
N THR A 117 -4.42 -9.07 10.88
CA THR A 117 -3.17 -9.83 11.08
C THR A 117 -2.11 -8.95 11.74
N LEU A 118 -2.05 -7.67 11.38
CA LEU A 118 -1.17 -6.67 11.98
C LEU A 118 -1.72 -6.09 13.29
N LYS A 119 -2.86 -6.57 13.79
CA LYS A 119 -3.50 -6.10 15.04
C LYS A 119 -3.73 -4.58 15.04
N LEU A 120 -4.10 -4.04 13.90
CA LEU A 120 -4.40 -2.62 13.72
C LEU A 120 -5.90 -2.32 13.84
N GLU A 121 -6.74 -3.32 13.57
CA GLU A 121 -8.20 -3.33 13.70
C GLU A 121 -8.71 -4.74 14.07
#